data_AF-A0A0B7C4U7-F1
#
_entry.id   AF-A0A0B7C4U7-F1
#
_cell.length_a   1.000
_cell.length_b   1.000
_cell.length_c   1.000
_cell.angle_alpha   90.00
_cell.angle_beta   90.00
_cell.angle_gamma   90.00
#
_symmetry.space_group_name_H-M   'P 1'
#
loop_
_entity.id
_entity.type
_entity.pdbx_description
1 polymer ?
#
loop_
_entity_poly.entity_id
_entity_poly.type
_entity_poly.pdbx_seq_one_letter_code
_entity_poly.pdbx_strand_id
1 'polypeptide(L)' 'DRCDWIFSSRFFWENHIRHYHYYGKPHKCPFDGCNKYFPTKSKQKQHIRKHTGERPFVCEECGKAFRGSQERQ' A
#
# COMPACT_ATOMS: atom_id res chain seq x y z
N ASP A 1 23.16 5.64 10.70
CA ASP A 1 22.02 4.73 10.40
C ASP A 1 22.28 3.28 10.76
N ARG A 2 22.13 2.90 12.04
CA ARG A 2 22.07 1.48 12.43
C ARG A 2 20.61 1.06 12.47
N CYS A 3 20.15 0.44 11.39
CA CYS A 3 18.86 -0.23 11.34
C CYS A 3 19.10 -1.74 11.49
N ASP A 4 18.54 -2.35 12.53
CA ASP A 4 18.72 -3.77 12.86
C ASP A 4 17.79 -4.71 12.07
N TRP A 5 17.15 -4.23 11.01
CA TRP A 5 16.23 -5.04 10.22
C TRP A 5 16.98 -5.98 9.30
N ILE A 6 16.84 -7.28 9.58
CA ILE A 6 17.33 -8.37 8.75
C ILE A 6 16.20 -8.75 7.78
N PHE A 7 16.50 -8.68 6.47
CA PHE A 7 15.54 -9.03 5.42
C PHE A 7 15.89 -10.38 4.81
N SER A 8 14.87 -11.19 4.57
CA SER A 8 15.00 -12.49 3.89
C SER A 8 15.27 -12.39 2.38
N SER A 9 15.19 -11.19 1.81
CA SER A 9 15.47 -10.95 0.38
C SER A 9 16.09 -9.58 0.16
N ARG A 10 17.05 -9.54 -0.77
CA ARG A 10 17.69 -8.31 -1.25
C ARG A 10 16.66 -7.28 -1.73
N PHE A 11 15.61 -7.73 -2.40
CA PHE A 11 14.53 -6.84 -2.87
C PHE A 11 13.87 -6.07 -1.72
N PHE A 12 13.61 -6.73 -0.58
CA PHE A 12 13.00 -6.08 0.58
C PHE A 12 13.97 -5.12 1.28
N TRP A 13 15.25 -5.48 1.36
CA TRP A 13 16.29 -4.60 1.89
C TRP A 13 16.46 -3.33 1.04
N GLU A 14 16.53 -3.45 -0.29
CA GLU A 14 16.62 -2.30 -1.21
C GLU A 14 15.39 -1.40 -1.07
N ASN A 15 14.19 -1.98 -0.98
CA ASN A 15 12.97 -1.21 -0.75
C ASN A 15 12.99 -0.49 0.61
N HIS A 16 13.47 -1.14 1.67
CA HIS A 16 13.59 -0.54 2.98
C HIS A 16 14.51 0.68 2.95
N ILE A 17 15.73 0.53 2.42
CA ILE A 17 16.68 1.65 2.36
C ILE A 17 16.12 2.81 1.56
N ARG A 18 15.54 2.49 0.39
CA ARG A 18 14.94 3.49 -0.49
C ARG A 18 13.85 4.29 0.22
N HIS A 19 13.01 3.64 1.05
CA HIS A 19 11.84 4.29 1.65
C HIS A 19 12.05 4.91 3.03
N TYR A 20 13.04 4.45 3.78
CA TYR A 20 13.24 4.88 5.17
C TYR A 20 14.51 5.69 5.37
N HIS A 21 15.52 5.54 4.49
CA HIS A 21 16.81 6.25 4.65
C HIS A 21 17.08 7.27 3.54
N TYR A 22 16.73 6.98 2.27
CA TYR A 22 17.07 7.87 1.15
C TYR A 22 15.90 8.74 0.65
N TYR A 23 14.85 8.13 0.08
CA TYR A 23 13.86 8.86 -0.73
C TYR A 23 12.49 9.02 -0.04
N GLY A 24 12.26 8.39 1.10
CA GLY A 24 10.95 8.41 1.76
C GLY A 24 9.90 7.60 0.99
N LYS A 25 8.62 7.87 1.28
CA LYS A 25 7.47 7.26 0.59
C LYS A 25 6.97 8.23 -0.48
N PRO A 26 7.35 8.09 -1.76
CA PRO A 26 7.14 9.13 -2.76
C PRO A 26 5.67 9.29 -3.20
N HIS A 27 4.81 8.30 -2.95
CA HIS A 27 3.45 8.31 -3.47
C HIS A 27 2.46 8.91 -2.45
N LYS A 28 2.27 10.23 -2.50
CA LYS A 28 1.28 10.95 -1.68
C LYS A 28 -0.15 10.66 -2.12
N CYS A 29 -1.08 10.52 -1.19
CA CYS A 29 -2.52 10.45 -1.51
C CYS A 29 -2.97 11.74 -2.25
N PRO A 30 -3.71 11.64 -3.36
CA PRO A 30 -4.17 12.82 -4.10
C PRO A 30 -5.38 13.52 -3.47
N PHE A 31 -6.00 12.95 -2.42
CA PHE A 31 -7.16 13.53 -1.77
C PHE A 31 -6.76 14.64 -0.80
N ASP A 32 -7.40 15.80 -0.93
CA ASP A 32 -7.24 16.90 0.01
C ASP A 32 -7.70 16.48 1.41
N GLY A 33 -6.96 16.89 2.44
CA GLY A 33 -7.13 16.41 3.82
C GLY A 33 -6.55 15.02 4.12
N CYS A 34 -6.03 14.26 3.15
CA CYS A 34 -5.37 12.98 3.40
C CYS A 34 -3.83 13.09 3.29
N ASN A 35 -3.15 13.15 4.44
CA ASN A 35 -1.69 13.29 4.47
C ASN A 35 -0.92 11.95 4.46
N LYS A 36 -1.46 10.92 3.78
CA LYS A 36 -0.83 9.59 3.72
C LYS A 36 0.12 9.44 2.52
N TYR A 37 1.23 8.74 2.76
CA TYR A 37 2.27 8.47 1.77
C TYR A 37 2.54 6.97 1.67
N PHE A 38 2.82 6.50 0.46
CA PHE A 38 2.99 5.09 0.17
C PHE A 38 4.33 4.78 -0.51
N PRO A 39 4.94 3.63 -0.20
CA PRO A 39 6.19 3.19 -0.81
C PRO A 39 6.02 2.84 -2.30
N THR A 40 4.84 2.36 -2.69
CA THR A 40 4.55 1.96 -4.07
C THR A 40 3.21 2.52 -4.56
N LYS A 41 3.11 2.72 -5.89
CA LYS A 41 1.86 3.12 -6.55
C LYS A 41 0.71 2.14 -6.28
N SER A 42 1.00 0.83 -6.20
CA SER A 42 -0.02 -0.19 -5.94
C SER A 42 -0.65 -0.03 -4.55
N LYS A 43 0.16 0.25 -3.53
CA LYS A 43 -0.33 0.50 -2.17
C LYS A 43 -1.10 1.83 -2.08
N GLN A 44 -0.66 2.87 -2.81
CA GLN A 44 -1.41 4.12 -2.93
C GLN A 44 -2.79 3.90 -3.57
N LYS A 45 -2.86 3.18 -4.70
CA LYS A 45 -4.13 2.86 -5.37
C LYS A 45 -5.09 2.06 -4.48
N GLN A 46 -4.57 1.04 -3.76
CA GLN A 46 -5.35 0.28 -2.79
C GLN A 46 -5.91 1.19 -1.69
N HIS A 47 -5.12 2.15 -1.21
CA HIS A 47 -5.57 3.12 -0.23
C HIS A 47 -6.66 4.06 -0.77
N ILE A 48 -6.53 4.54 -2.01
CA ILE A 48 -7.50 5.44 -2.66
C ILE A 48 -8.91 4.85 -2.68
N ARG A 49 -9.04 3.51 -2.83
CA ARG A 49 -10.34 2.81 -2.74
C ARG A 49 -11.08 3.02 -1.42
N LYS A 50 -10.38 3.41 -0.35
CA LYS A 50 -11.02 3.79 0.92
C LYS A 50 -11.72 5.14 0.86
N HIS A 51 -11.25 6.06 0.03
CA HIS A 51 -11.89 7.36 -0.21
C HIS A 51 -13.04 7.24 -1.19
N THR A 52 -12.84 6.53 -2.31
CA THR A 52 -13.85 6.40 -3.36
C THR A 52 -14.94 5.37 -3.03
N GLY A 53 -14.66 4.46 -2.10
CA GLY A 53 -15.55 3.34 -1.79
C GLY A 53 -15.56 2.24 -2.85
N GLU A 54 -14.76 2.35 -3.91
CA GLU A 54 -14.68 1.40 -5.01
C GLU A 54 -14.31 -0.01 -4.50
N ARG A 55 -15.11 -1.00 -4.90
CA ARG A 55 -14.94 -2.41 -4.51
C ARG A 55 -14.86 -3.29 -5.76
N PRO A 56 -13.69 -3.34 -6.42
CA PRO A 56 -13.55 -4.01 -7.71
C PRO A 56 -13.49 -5.54 -7.59
N PHE A 57 -13.31 -6.09 -6.38
CA PHE A 57 -13.23 -7.53 -6.18
C PHE A 57 -14.58 -8.04 -5.68
N VAL A 58 -15.36 -8.64 -6.56
CA VAL A 58 -16.67 -9.20 -6.20
C VAL A 58 -16.54 -10.71 -6.10
N CYS A 59 -17.02 -11.30 -5.01
CA CYS A 59 -17.19 -12.74 -4.91
C CYS A 59 -18.47 -13.14 -5.62
N GLU A 60 -18.36 -14.02 -6.62
CA GLU A 60 -19.52 -14.50 -7.38
C GLU A 60 -20.40 -15.44 -6.57
N GLU A 61 -19.85 -16.16 -5.59
CA GLU A 61 -20.62 -17.09 -4.74
C GLU A 61 -21.49 -16.40 -3.69
N CYS A 62 -20.98 -15.32 -3.05
CA CYS A 62 -21.71 -14.62 -2.00
C CYS A 62 -22.14 -13.19 -2.35
N GLY A 63 -21.78 -12.68 -3.53
CA GLY A 63 -22.10 -11.33 -4.00
C GLY A 63 -21.38 -10.19 -3.26
N LYS A 64 -20.52 -10.49 -2.29
CA LYS A 64 -19.82 -9.46 -1.50
C LYS A 64 -18.68 -8.83 -2.31
N ALA A 65 -18.60 -7.50 -2.26
CA ALA A 65 -17.56 -6.72 -2.93
C ALA A 65 -16.50 -6.21 -1.93
N PHE A 66 -15.22 -6.26 -2.31
CA PHE A 66 -14.05 -5.95 -1.47
C PHE A 66 -13.16 -4.90 -2.13
N ARG A 67 -12.48 -4.09 -1.31
CA ARG A 67 -11.56 -3.02 -1.73
C ARG A 67 -10.15 -3.55 -1.98
N GLY A 68 -9.76 -4.64 -1.31
CA GLY A 68 -8.44 -5.25 -1.42
C GLY A 68 -8.48 -6.78 -1.52
N SER A 69 -7.46 -7.38 -2.12
CA SER A 69 -7.32 -8.84 -2.25
C SER A 69 -7.05 -9.57 -0.92
N GLN A 70 -6.93 -8.84 0.18
CA GLN A 70 -6.62 -9.36 1.52
C GLN A 70 -7.82 -9.31 2.46
N GLU A 71 -8.94 -8.70 2.04
CA GLU A 71 -10.18 -8.78 2.80
C GLU A 71 -10.70 -10.21 2.64
N ARG A 72 -10.54 -11.01 3.70
CA ARG A 72 -11.04 -12.39 3.76
C ARG A 72 -12.57 -12.37 3.89
N GLN A 73 -13.20 -13.34 3.22
CA GLN A 73 -14.63 -13.63 3.30
C GLN A 73 -15.00 -14.16 4.68
#